data_AF-A0A4R7FJF5-F1
#
_entry.id   AF-A0A4R7FJF5-F1
#
_cell.length_a   1.000
_cell.length_b   1.000
_cell.length_c   1.000
_cell.angle_alpha   90.00
_cell.angle_beta   90.00
_cell.angle_gamma   90.00
#
_symmetry.space_group_name_H-M   'P 1'
#
loop_
_entity.id
_entity.type
_entity.pdbx_description
1 polymer ?
#
loop_
_entity_poly.entity_id
_entity_poly.type
_entity_poly.pdbx_seq_one_letter_code
_entity_poly.pdbx_strand_id
1 'polypeptide(L)'
;MFDLSLGKLLVIAVVALFLVGPEKLPLYAAKLGQWVRVARGILDGAKERMREELGPEFDDVDWQRLDPRQYDPRRIVRDALLEPAPQRDRSPRPAEAYVVEEESPER
;
A
#
# COMPACT_ATOMS: atom_id res chain seq x y z
N MET A 1 -0.91 -17.31 -1.29
CA MET A 1 -0.85 -15.86 -1.58
C MET A 1 -1.17 -15.13 -0.28
N PHE A 2 -0.36 -14.15 0.14
CA PHE A 2 -0.56 -13.44 1.40
C PHE A 2 -1.75 -12.48 1.29
N ASP A 3 -2.80 -12.72 2.08
CA ASP A 3 -3.93 -11.80 2.18
C ASP A 3 -3.56 -10.66 3.14
N LEU A 4 -3.18 -9.51 2.59
CA LEU A 4 -2.77 -8.31 3.32
C LEU A 4 -3.93 -7.30 3.34
N SER A 5 -4.89 -7.54 4.23
CA SER A 5 -5.95 -6.57 4.52
C SER A 5 -5.49 -5.51 5.53
N LEU A 6 -6.08 -4.33 5.49
CA LEU A 6 -5.82 -3.24 6.44
C LEU A 6 -5.95 -3.71 7.91
N GLY A 7 -6.93 -4.58 8.20
CA GLY A 7 -7.09 -5.16 9.54
C GLY A 7 -5.91 -6.02 9.96
N LYS A 8 -5.35 -6.82 9.05
CA LYS A 8 -4.17 -7.67 9.33
C LYS A 8 -2.90 -6.84 9.51
N LEU A 9 -2.75 -5.76 8.73
CA LEU A 9 -1.66 -4.80 8.93
C LEU A 9 -1.71 -4.17 10.32
N LEU A 10 -2.90 -3.82 10.82
CA LEU A 10 -3.07 -3.26 12.16
C LEU A 10 -2.69 -4.29 13.23
N VAL A 11 -3.12 -5.54 13.09
CA VAL A 11 -2.72 -6.63 14.01
C VAL A 11 -1.21 -6.81 14.03
N ILE A 12 -0.55 -6.85 12.87
CA ILE A 12 0.91 -6.97 12.76
C ILE A 12 1.60 -5.77 13.43
N ALA A 13 1.10 -4.55 13.22
CA ALA A 13 1.65 -3.35 13.84
C ALA A 13 1.56 -3.41 15.37
N VAL A 14 0.43 -3.86 15.92
CA VAL A 14 0.26 -4.05 17.37
C VAL A 14 1.21 -5.11 17.91
N VAL A 15 1.34 -6.26 17.24
CA VAL A 15 2.29 -7.32 17.63
C VAL A 15 3.72 -6.78 17.60
N ALA A 16 4.12 -6.08 16.55
CA ALA A 16 5.44 -5.45 16.45
C ALA A 16 5.67 -4.43 17.58
N LEU A 17 4.65 -3.67 17.96
CA LEU A 17 4.69 -2.72 19.08
C LEU A 17 4.97 -3.43 20.41
N PHE A 18 4.38 -4.60 20.64
CA PHE A 18 4.63 -5.40 21.84
C PHE A 18 6.01 -6.06 21.84
N LEU A 19 6.47 -6.60 20.70
CA LEU A 19 7.77 -7.26 20.61
C LEU A 19 8.94 -6.29 20.77
N VAL A 20 8.86 -5.12 20.14
CA VAL A 20 9.94 -4.13 20.11
C VAL A 20 9.79 -3.09 21.22
N GLY A 21 8.55 -2.83 21.65
CA GLY A 21 8.18 -1.76 22.56
C GLY A 21 7.80 -0.46 21.81
N PRO A 22 6.71 0.21 22.20
CA PRO A 22 6.25 1.45 21.55
C PRO A 22 7.28 2.58 21.61
N GLU A 23 8.10 2.62 22.65
CA GLU A 23 9.12 3.66 22.82
C GLU A 23 10.33 3.47 21.89
N LYS A 24 10.63 2.23 21.49
CA LYS A 24 11.82 1.91 20.67
C LYS A 24 11.53 1.94 19.18
N LEU A 25 10.29 1.68 18.76
CA LEU A 25 9.88 1.76 17.36
C LEU A 25 10.20 3.09 16.66
N PRO A 26 9.88 4.28 17.23
CA PRO A 26 10.20 5.55 16.57
C PRO A 26 11.72 5.74 16.43
N LEU A 27 12.50 5.27 17.40
CA LEU A 27 13.96 5.30 17.34
C LEU A 27 14.50 4.43 16.20
N TYR A 28 13.98 3.21 16.03
CA TYR A 28 14.40 2.33 14.93
C TYR A 28 13.92 2.82 13.56
N ALA A 29 12.70 3.36 13.47
CA ALA A 29 12.19 3.96 12.24
C ALA A 29 13.04 5.18 11.81
N ALA A 30 13.44 6.03 12.76
CA ALA A 30 14.33 7.15 12.50
C ALA A 30 15.71 6.68 12.00
N LYS A 31 16.27 5.64 12.61
CA LYS A 31 17.52 5.02 12.13
C LYS A 31 17.36 4.49 10.72
N LEU A 32 16.33 3.69 10.43
CA LEU A 32 16.07 3.19 9.09
C LEU A 32 15.94 4.34 8.07
N GLY A 33 15.23 5.41 8.43
CA GLY A 33 15.09 6.60 7.58
C GLY A 33 16.43 7.30 7.30
N GLN A 34 17.34 7.38 8.28
CA GLN A 34 18.69 7.89 8.06
C GLN A 34 19.46 6.99 7.09
N TRP A 35 19.37 5.68 7.25
CA TRP A 35 20.05 4.72 6.37
C TRP A 35 19.53 4.79 4.94
N VAL A 36 18.21 4.92 4.76
CA VAL A 36 17.59 5.13 3.44
C VAL A 36 18.08 6.44 2.81
N ARG A 37 18.21 7.52 3.57
CA ARG A 37 18.74 8.79 3.06
C ARG A 37 20.19 8.66 2.61
N VAL A 38 21.02 7.96 3.38
CA VAL A 38 22.41 7.69 3.02
C VAL A 38 22.48 6.82 1.76
N ALA A 39 21.71 5.73 1.71
CA ALA A 39 21.62 4.87 0.54
C ALA A 39 21.18 5.66 -0.70
N ARG A 40 20.20 6.55 -0.56
CA ARG A 40 19.75 7.42 -1.65
C ARG A 40 20.88 8.30 -2.18
N GLY A 41 21.65 8.95 -1.30
CA GLY A 41 22.81 9.75 -1.72
C GLY A 41 23.89 8.94 -2.45
N ILE A 42 24.11 7.68 -2.04
CA ILE A 42 25.04 6.76 -2.73
C ILE A 42 24.52 6.42 -4.13
N LEU A 43 23.23 6.10 -4.26
CA LEU A 43 22.60 5.79 -5.54
C LEU A 43 22.62 6.98 -6.50
N ASP A 44 22.29 8.18 -6.01
CA ASP A 44 22.30 9.41 -6.81
C ASP A 44 23.75 9.71 -7.30
N GLY A 45 24.76 9.56 -6.44
CA GLY A 45 26.16 9.73 -6.83
C GLY A 45 26.69 8.65 -7.78
N ALA A 46 26.20 7.42 -7.67
CA ALA A 46 26.51 6.35 -8.64
C ALA A 46 25.88 6.64 -10.01
N LYS A 47 24.64 7.13 -10.04
CA LYS A 47 23.96 7.57 -11.25
C LYS A 47 24.69 8.72 -11.94
N GLU A 48 25.25 9.65 -11.17
CA GLU A 48 26.07 10.75 -11.72
C GLU A 48 27.31 10.21 -12.45
N ARG A 49 28.10 9.36 -11.79
CA ARG A 49 29.31 8.77 -12.38
C ARG A 49 29.01 7.90 -13.59
N MET A 50 27.94 7.10 -13.54
CA MET A 50 27.52 6.30 -14.69
C MET A 50 27.12 7.18 -15.89
N ARG A 51 26.50 8.34 -15.65
CA ARG A 51 26.16 9.29 -16.71
C ARG A 51 27.39 9.97 -17.32
N GLU A 52 28.42 10.22 -16.51
CA GLU A 52 29.70 10.78 -16.98
C GLU A 52 30.50 9.78 -17.83
N GLU A 53 30.52 8.50 -17.45
CA GLU A 53 31.33 7.46 -18.11
C GLU A 53 30.65 6.82 -19.34
N LEU A 54 29.34 6.65 -19.33
CA LEU A 54 28.59 5.97 -20.40
C LEU A 54 27.95 6.94 -21.40
N GLY A 55 28.04 8.24 -21.15
CA GLY A 55 27.45 9.27 -21.99
C GLY A 55 25.92 9.35 -21.88
N PRO A 56 25.30 10.33 -22.56
CA PRO A 56 23.86 10.60 -22.50
C PRO A 56 22.96 9.45 -23.01
N GLU A 57 23.52 8.36 -23.54
CA GLU A 57 22.77 7.18 -23.99
C GLU A 57 22.20 6.33 -22.82
N PHE A 58 22.61 6.62 -21.56
CA PHE A 58 22.06 5.97 -20.36
C PHE A 58 20.85 6.70 -19.74
N ASP A 59 20.47 7.87 -20.28
CA ASP A 59 19.37 8.69 -19.77
C ASP A 59 17.98 8.14 -20.17
N ASP A 60 17.92 7.22 -21.15
CA ASP A 60 16.69 6.57 -21.61
C ASP A 60 16.17 5.46 -20.67
N VAL A 61 16.94 5.09 -19.65
CA VAL A 61 16.53 4.06 -18.67
C VAL A 61 15.58 4.68 -17.63
N ASP A 62 14.33 4.96 -18.02
CA ASP A 62 13.08 4.92 -17.23
C ASP A 62 13.11 5.33 -15.72
N TRP A 63 14.02 6.20 -15.27
CA TRP A 63 14.15 6.59 -13.87
C TRP A 63 12.98 7.47 -13.38
N GLN A 64 12.30 8.15 -14.30
CA GLN A 64 11.11 8.96 -14.01
C GLN A 64 9.92 8.11 -13.54
N ARG A 65 9.86 6.82 -13.93
CA ARG A 65 8.84 5.89 -13.43
C ARG A 65 9.06 5.45 -11.98
N LEU A 66 10.28 5.60 -11.47
CA LEU A 66 10.65 5.23 -10.11
C LEU A 66 10.69 6.40 -9.13
N ASP A 67 10.33 7.62 -9.53
CA ASP A 67 10.30 8.77 -8.62
C ASP A 67 9.01 8.75 -7.77
N PRO A 68 9.10 8.40 -6.46
CA PRO A 68 7.92 8.27 -5.60
C PRO A 68 7.31 9.63 -5.24
N ARG A 69 7.94 10.76 -5.60
CA ARG A 69 7.43 12.11 -5.32
C ARG A 69 6.47 12.62 -6.40
N GLN A 70 6.41 11.95 -7.55
CA GLN A 70 5.39 12.23 -8.57
C GLN A 70 4.04 11.56 -8.24
N TYR A 71 3.97 10.81 -7.12
CA TYR A 71 2.71 10.36 -6.53
C TYR A 71 2.05 11.55 -5.81
N ASP A 72 1.34 12.38 -6.55
CA ASP A 72 0.64 13.54 -6.01
C ASP A 72 -0.69 13.10 -5.38
N PRO A 73 -0.80 13.05 -4.03
CA PRO A 73 -1.97 12.51 -3.34
C PRO A 73 -3.25 13.29 -3.67
N ARG A 74 -3.11 14.55 -4.10
CA ARG A 74 -4.25 15.40 -4.46
C ARG A 74 -4.93 14.94 -5.75
N ARG A 75 -4.21 14.30 -6.69
CA ARG A 75 -4.85 13.77 -7.92
C ARG A 75 -5.77 12.59 -7.59
N ILE A 76 -5.34 11.71 -6.70
CA ILE A 76 -6.10 10.52 -6.29
C ILE A 76 -7.42 10.91 -5.62
N VAL A 77 -7.39 11.94 -4.77
CA VAL A 77 -8.61 12.45 -4.10
C VAL A 77 -9.54 13.15 -5.11
N ARG A 78 -8.99 13.87 -6.09
CA ARG A 78 -9.79 14.52 -7.14
C ARG A 78 -10.44 13.51 -8.07
N ASP A 79 -9.71 12.48 -8.47
CA ASP A 79 -10.26 11.41 -9.31
C ASP A 79 -11.38 10.67 -8.57
N ALA A 80 -11.23 10.43 -7.26
CA ALA A 80 -12.28 9.83 -6.43
C ALA A 80 -13.51 10.73 -6.19
N LEU A 81 -13.37 12.06 -6.31
CA LEU A 81 -14.47 13.03 -6.16
C LEU A 81 -15.16 13.37 -7.50
N LEU A 82 -14.45 13.22 -8.62
CA LEU A 82 -14.93 13.51 -9.97
C LEU A 82 -15.55 12.27 -10.64
N GLU A 83 -15.25 11.06 -10.17
CA GLU A 83 -15.94 9.83 -10.57
C GLU A 83 -17.38 9.87 -10.03
N PRO A 84 -18.43 9.92 -10.89
CA PRO A 84 -19.80 9.78 -10.43
C PRO A 84 -19.94 8.40 -9.77
N ALA A 85 -20.28 8.39 -8.48
CA ALA A 85 -20.45 7.18 -7.69
C ALA A 85 -21.26 6.14 -8.50
N PRO A 86 -20.76 4.91 -8.69
CA PRO A 86 -21.55 3.88 -9.35
C PRO A 86 -22.84 3.75 -8.56
N GLN A 87 -23.96 4.01 -9.24
CA GLN A 87 -25.29 3.85 -8.69
C GLN A 87 -25.36 2.44 -8.14
N ARG A 88 -25.36 2.33 -6.81
CA ARG A 88 -25.74 1.11 -6.11
C ARG A 88 -27.17 0.84 -6.54
N ASP A 89 -27.30 0.00 -7.55
CA ASP A 89 -28.56 -0.45 -8.07
C ASP A 89 -29.27 -1.17 -6.93
N ARG A 90 -30.17 -0.45 -6.26
CA ARG A 90 -31.07 -0.98 -5.24
C ARG A 90 -32.12 -1.79 -5.98
N SER A 91 -31.74 -2.96 -6.49
CA SER A 91 -32.72 -3.95 -6.87
C SER A 91 -33.35 -4.50 -5.58
N PRO A 92 -34.68 -4.42 -5.44
CA PRO A 92 -35.38 -4.87 -4.24
C PRO A 92 -35.24 -6.39 -4.13
N ARG A 93 -34.79 -6.83 -2.96
CA ARG A 93 -34.74 -8.23 -2.55
C ARG A 93 -36.17 -8.77 -2.57
N PRO A 94 -36.53 -9.77 -3.39
CA PRO A 94 -37.80 -10.46 -3.20
C PRO A 94 -37.72 -11.20 -1.86
N ALA A 95 -38.77 -11.02 -1.08
CA ALA A 95 -39.11 -11.72 0.16
C ALA A 95 -38.57 -13.16 0.20
N GLU A 96 -37.93 -13.60 1.29
CA GLU A 96 -38.71 -14.21 2.37
C GLU A 96 -39.83 -15.12 1.83
N ALA A 97 -39.43 -16.22 1.19
CA ALA A 97 -40.23 -17.43 1.24
C ALA A 97 -39.49 -18.38 2.18
N TYR A 98 -39.83 -18.26 3.46
CA TYR A 98 -39.67 -19.32 4.44
C TYR A 98 -40.21 -20.63 3.84
N VAL A 99 -39.34 -21.60 3.61
CA VAL A 99 -39.74 -23.01 3.71
C VAL A 99 -38.93 -23.57 4.87
N VAL A 100 -39.55 -23.44 6.03
CA VAL A 100 -39.23 -24.25 7.21
C VAL A 100 -39.69 -25.65 6.87
N GLU A 101 -38.75 -26.57 6.70
CA GLU A 101 -39.04 -27.99 6.86
C GLU A 101 -38.24 -28.47 8.06
N GLU A 102 -38.79 -28.15 9.24
CA GLU A 102 -38.56 -28.90 10.46
C GLU A 102 -39.38 -30.18 10.40
N GLU A 103 -38.73 -31.34 10.44
CA GLU A 103 -38.93 -32.41 11.44
C GLU A 103 -38.06 -33.61 11.03
N SER A 104 -36.89 -33.83 11.65
CA SER A 104 -36.67 -34.67 12.85
C SER A 104 -36.40 -36.15 12.50
N PRO A 105 -35.91 -37.02 13.42
CA PRO A 105 -34.58 -37.60 13.33
C PRO A 105 -34.62 -39.15 13.24
N GLU A 106 -33.43 -39.76 13.36
CA GLU A 106 -33.22 -41.14 13.83
C GLU A 106 -33.25 -42.27 12.78
N ARG A 107 -32.04 -42.77 12.45
CA ARG A 107 -31.56 -44.13 12.79
C ARG A 107 -30.11 -44.34 12.39
#